data_AF-A0A935C4S0-F1
#
_entry.id   AF-A0A935C4S0-F1
#
_cell.length_a   1.000
_cell.length_b   1.000
_cell.length_c   1.000
_cell.angle_alpha   90.00
_cell.angle_beta   90.00
_cell.angle_gamma   90.00
#
_symmetry.space_group_name_H-M   'P 1'
#
loop_
_entity.id
_entity.type
_entity.pdbx_description
1 polymer ?
#
loop_
_entity_poly.entity_id
_entity_poly.type
_entity_poly.pdbx_seq_one_letter_code
_entity_poly.pdbx_strand_id
1 'polypeptide(L)'
;MSATNTQREKMYRAYCEYFDTAEKKRRWNPFTDVPWEKHDPSLNTEEDAVCLETFCGVELYVPDYTSNAFNMTRNLFGAAWFEASWGYEESKHALVYREYLIRSGLRTEEQYAEFESQVLGKVWQLPFETRRRMNCYGALQEAATYLIYAVQRDKAKLNGNELLEKVYFLVSRDEAAHRGFYQKILQFELDEDREGALADLAHVVFNFHMPGIGLIPEYDDRLKVDGVGITPQYFLQNAVFPMLKVLGTSRTELLKYYRRSQAEEAAKGAKGVVPVESAAAEPSLAVS
;
A
#
# COMPACT_ATOMS: atom_id res chain seq x y z
N MET A 1 9.34 23.47 -4.82
CA MET A 1 10.63 23.80 -5.45
C MET A 1 11.02 22.67 -6.41
N SER A 2 11.69 22.96 -7.52
CA SER A 2 12.19 21.90 -8.43
C SER A 2 13.31 21.12 -7.75
N ALA A 3 13.33 19.79 -7.90
CA ALA A 3 14.43 18.94 -7.44
C ALA A 3 15.77 19.39 -8.07
N THR A 4 16.84 19.38 -7.27
CA THR A 4 18.21 19.68 -7.71
C THR A 4 18.75 18.57 -8.61
N ASN A 5 19.81 18.85 -9.39
CA ASN A 5 20.41 17.87 -10.29
C ASN A 5 20.92 16.63 -9.52
N THR A 6 21.50 16.81 -8.34
CA THR A 6 21.96 15.71 -7.49
C THR A 6 20.81 14.81 -7.06
N GLN A 7 19.66 15.38 -6.71
CA GLN A 7 18.47 14.63 -6.29
C GLN A 7 17.88 13.83 -7.46
N ARG A 8 17.78 14.47 -8.63
CA ARG A 8 17.34 13.82 -9.87
C ARG A 8 18.23 12.62 -10.22
N GLU A 9 19.54 12.77 -10.08
CA GLU A 9 20.51 11.70 -10.34
C GLU A 9 20.40 10.56 -9.32
N LYS A 10 20.29 10.86 -8.01
CA LYS A 10 20.08 9.83 -6.97
C LYS A 10 18.82 9.01 -7.26
N MET A 11 17.72 9.68 -7.59
CA MET A 11 16.46 9.02 -7.90
C MET A 11 16.53 8.18 -9.18
N TYR A 12 17.20 8.71 -10.23
CA TYR A 12 17.44 7.97 -11.47
C TYR A 12 18.23 6.68 -11.24
N ARG A 13 19.31 6.74 -10.44
CA ARG A 13 20.12 5.55 -10.14
C ARG A 13 19.36 4.53 -9.30
N ALA A 14 18.61 4.98 -8.30
CA ALA A 14 17.75 4.09 -7.52
C ALA A 14 16.74 3.35 -8.43
N TYR A 15 16.10 4.08 -9.36
CA TYR A 15 15.19 3.47 -10.33
C TYR A 15 15.91 2.46 -11.25
N CYS A 16 17.09 2.80 -11.77
CA CYS A 16 17.85 1.87 -12.62
C CYS A 16 18.15 0.55 -11.89
N GLU A 17 18.55 0.62 -10.62
CA GLU A 17 18.79 -0.57 -9.80
C GLU A 17 17.50 -1.37 -9.57
N TYR A 18 16.40 -0.68 -9.23
CA TYR A 18 15.07 -1.28 -9.06
C TYR A 18 14.62 -2.06 -10.31
N PHE A 19 14.71 -1.39 -11.46
CA PHE A 19 14.31 -1.91 -12.77
C PHE A 19 15.18 -3.08 -13.19
N ASP A 20 16.51 -2.94 -13.16
CA ASP A 20 17.43 -4.04 -13.53
C ASP A 20 17.23 -5.28 -12.65
N THR A 21 16.98 -5.08 -11.35
CA THR A 21 16.67 -6.17 -10.44
C THR A 21 15.31 -6.81 -10.78
N ALA A 22 14.31 -6.01 -11.19
CA ALA A 22 13.00 -6.51 -11.58
C ALA A 22 13.12 -7.45 -12.78
N GLU A 23 13.72 -6.95 -13.86
CA GLU A 23 13.89 -7.69 -15.11
C GLU A 23 14.63 -9.01 -14.91
N LYS A 24 15.68 -9.01 -14.07
CA LYS A 24 16.51 -10.20 -13.85
C LYS A 24 15.88 -11.23 -12.92
N LYS A 25 15.05 -10.82 -11.96
CA LYS A 25 14.72 -11.67 -10.79
C LYS A 25 13.25 -11.68 -10.38
N ARG A 26 12.46 -10.67 -10.74
CA ARG A 26 11.08 -10.52 -10.24
C ARG A 26 10.01 -10.55 -11.30
N ARG A 27 10.28 -10.23 -12.58
CA ARG A 27 9.24 -10.31 -13.62
C ARG A 27 8.58 -11.69 -13.64
N TRP A 28 7.25 -11.67 -13.68
CA TRP A 28 6.40 -12.85 -13.74
C TRP A 28 5.15 -12.53 -14.55
N ASN A 29 4.56 -13.57 -15.12
CA ASN A 29 3.35 -13.52 -15.92
C ASN A 29 2.22 -14.30 -15.21
N PRO A 30 1.05 -13.68 -14.96
CA PRO A 30 -0.04 -14.30 -14.21
C PRO A 30 -0.63 -15.54 -14.88
N PHE A 31 -0.45 -15.70 -16.19
CA PHE A 31 -1.00 -16.83 -16.94
C PHE A 31 -0.04 -18.01 -17.05
N THR A 32 1.28 -17.80 -16.96
CA THR A 32 2.28 -18.84 -17.23
C THR A 32 3.18 -19.18 -16.04
N ASP A 33 3.39 -18.25 -15.09
CA ASP A 33 4.25 -18.49 -13.92
C ASP A 33 3.46 -18.89 -12.65
N VAL A 34 2.13 -18.89 -12.77
CA VAL A 34 1.19 -19.40 -11.77
C VAL A 34 0.79 -20.84 -12.16
N PRO A 35 0.94 -21.84 -11.27
CA PRO A 35 0.74 -23.25 -11.58
C PRO A 35 -0.75 -23.62 -11.53
N TRP A 36 -1.55 -23.07 -12.45
CA TRP A 36 -3.01 -23.23 -12.50
C TRP A 36 -3.47 -24.69 -12.51
N GLU A 37 -2.65 -25.60 -13.02
CA GLU A 37 -2.88 -27.04 -13.02
C GLU A 37 -2.89 -27.68 -11.62
N LYS A 38 -2.35 -27.00 -10.61
CA LYS A 38 -2.34 -27.44 -9.21
C LYS A 38 -3.60 -27.01 -8.45
N HIS A 39 -4.60 -26.48 -9.15
CA HIS A 39 -5.87 -26.15 -8.53
C HIS A 39 -6.52 -27.41 -7.93
N ASP A 40 -6.89 -27.33 -6.66
CA ASP A 40 -7.65 -28.35 -5.95
C ASP A 40 -8.95 -27.72 -5.42
N PRO A 41 -10.11 -28.00 -6.05
CA PRO A 41 -11.40 -27.45 -5.61
C PRO A 41 -11.79 -27.83 -4.17
N SER A 42 -11.23 -28.90 -3.61
CA SER A 42 -11.53 -29.33 -2.24
C SER A 42 -10.92 -28.41 -1.17
N LEU A 43 -9.95 -27.57 -1.56
CA LEU A 43 -9.30 -26.58 -0.70
C LEU A 43 -9.96 -25.19 -0.78
N ASN A 44 -10.96 -25.01 -1.64
CA ASN A 44 -11.66 -23.74 -1.78
C ASN A 44 -12.46 -23.40 -0.52
N THR A 45 -12.31 -22.16 -0.04
CA THR A 45 -13.08 -21.63 1.08
C THR A 45 -13.69 -20.29 0.72
N GLU A 46 -14.86 -19.98 1.30
CA GLU A 46 -15.46 -18.66 1.14
C GLU A 46 -14.61 -17.57 1.79
N GLU A 47 -13.83 -17.90 2.84
CA GLU A 47 -12.86 -16.97 3.43
C GLU A 47 -11.79 -16.54 2.40
N ASP A 48 -11.23 -17.49 1.65
CA ASP A 48 -10.25 -17.19 0.61
C ASP A 48 -10.88 -16.36 -0.52
N ALA A 49 -12.14 -16.64 -0.86
CA ALA A 49 -12.87 -15.86 -1.86
C ALA A 49 -13.05 -14.39 -1.41
N VAL A 50 -13.47 -14.16 -0.16
CA VAL A 50 -13.62 -12.81 0.39
C VAL A 50 -12.27 -12.10 0.47
N CYS A 51 -11.20 -12.77 0.90
CA CYS A 51 -9.84 -12.21 0.89
C CYS A 51 -9.42 -11.76 -0.51
N LEU A 52 -9.44 -12.67 -1.49
CA LEU A 52 -9.03 -12.41 -2.87
C LEU A 52 -9.87 -11.31 -3.52
N GLU A 53 -11.18 -11.33 -3.33
CA GLU A 53 -12.09 -10.31 -3.88
C GLU A 53 -11.83 -8.94 -3.25
N THR A 54 -11.59 -8.88 -1.93
CA THR A 54 -11.25 -7.64 -1.23
C THR A 54 -9.92 -7.07 -1.71
N PHE A 55 -8.89 -7.90 -1.84
CA PHE A 55 -7.59 -7.48 -2.35
C PHE A 55 -7.68 -7.03 -3.80
N CYS A 56 -8.36 -7.81 -4.64
CA CYS A 56 -8.63 -7.43 -6.02
C CYS A 56 -9.32 -6.07 -6.11
N GLY A 57 -10.31 -5.80 -5.25
CA GLY A 57 -10.99 -4.51 -5.21
C GLY A 57 -10.05 -3.34 -4.89
N VAL A 58 -9.07 -3.53 -4.00
CA VAL A 58 -8.04 -2.52 -3.72
C VAL A 58 -7.14 -2.31 -4.93
N GLU A 59 -6.76 -3.39 -5.62
CA GLU A 59 -5.89 -3.35 -6.82
C GLU A 59 -6.58 -2.79 -8.07
N LEU A 60 -7.91 -2.85 -8.15
CA LEU A 60 -8.65 -2.27 -9.27
C LEU A 60 -8.48 -0.74 -9.38
N TYR A 61 -8.03 -0.07 -8.32
CA TYR A 61 -7.75 1.37 -8.32
C TYR A 61 -6.34 1.75 -8.81
N VAL A 62 -5.53 0.81 -9.31
CA VAL A 62 -4.24 1.11 -9.96
C VAL A 62 -4.30 2.24 -10.99
N PRO A 63 -5.34 2.37 -11.84
CA PRO A 63 -5.47 3.53 -12.73
C PRO A 63 -5.52 4.87 -11.98
N ASP A 64 -6.23 4.95 -10.85
CA ASP A 64 -6.32 6.16 -10.02
C ASP A 64 -5.00 6.42 -9.28
N TYR A 65 -4.40 5.37 -8.71
CA TYR A 65 -3.11 5.47 -8.03
C TYR A 65 -2.03 6.01 -8.97
N THR A 66 -1.88 5.38 -10.14
CA THR A 66 -0.86 5.77 -11.14
C THR A 66 -1.11 7.15 -11.73
N SER A 67 -2.36 7.49 -12.07
CA SER A 67 -2.71 8.83 -12.57
C SER A 67 -2.29 9.93 -11.59
N ASN A 68 -2.66 9.76 -10.31
CA ASN A 68 -2.30 10.68 -9.25
C ASN A 68 -0.77 10.73 -9.03
N ALA A 69 -0.11 9.57 -9.00
CA ALA A 69 1.33 9.48 -8.81
C ALA A 69 2.11 10.14 -9.95
N PHE A 70 1.72 9.94 -11.21
CA PHE A 70 2.33 10.62 -12.36
C PHE A 70 2.19 12.14 -12.28
N ASN A 71 1.00 12.63 -11.90
CA ASN A 71 0.78 14.06 -11.73
C ASN A 71 1.70 14.67 -10.66
N MET A 72 1.98 13.93 -9.59
CA MET A 72 2.90 14.37 -8.53
C MET A 72 4.38 14.27 -8.89
N THR A 73 4.77 13.27 -9.69
CA THR A 73 6.18 12.88 -9.88
C THR A 73 6.76 13.25 -11.25
N ARG A 74 5.95 13.76 -12.20
CA ARG A 74 6.34 14.05 -13.61
C ARG A 74 7.65 14.83 -13.79
N ASN A 75 8.04 15.66 -12.83
CA ASN A 75 9.25 16.47 -12.91
C ASN A 75 10.52 15.78 -12.39
N LEU A 76 10.40 14.56 -11.85
CA LEU A 76 11.45 13.74 -11.29
C LEU A 76 11.48 12.38 -11.99
N PHE A 77 12.29 12.26 -13.05
CA PHE A 77 12.31 11.10 -13.95
C PHE A 77 12.33 9.76 -13.22
N GLY A 78 13.26 9.54 -12.29
CA GLY A 78 13.38 8.24 -11.61
C GLY A 78 12.15 7.88 -10.77
N ALA A 79 11.44 8.87 -10.21
CA ALA A 79 10.20 8.62 -9.48
C ALA A 79 9.07 8.31 -10.46
N ALA A 80 8.85 9.15 -11.47
CA ALA A 80 7.80 8.91 -12.47
C ALA A 80 7.96 7.57 -13.21
N TRP A 81 9.20 7.15 -13.49
CA TRP A 81 9.46 5.86 -14.14
C TRP A 81 9.35 4.67 -13.18
N PHE A 82 9.61 4.89 -11.89
CA PHE A 82 9.21 3.93 -10.86
C PHE A 82 7.70 3.76 -10.86
N GLU A 83 6.90 4.84 -10.84
CA GLU A 83 5.43 4.75 -10.86
C GLU A 83 4.90 3.98 -12.09
N ALA A 84 5.54 4.13 -13.26
CA ALA A 84 5.19 3.36 -14.44
C ALA A 84 5.50 1.86 -14.29
N SER A 85 6.62 1.53 -13.66
CA SER A 85 7.04 0.14 -13.43
C SER A 85 6.20 -0.51 -12.33
N TRP A 86 5.93 0.23 -11.26
CA TRP A 86 5.04 -0.09 -10.15
C TRP A 86 3.63 -0.35 -10.67
N GLY A 87 3.05 0.57 -11.44
CA GLY A 87 1.69 0.40 -11.99
C GLY A 87 1.54 -0.81 -12.91
N TYR A 88 2.58 -1.15 -13.69
CA TYR A 88 2.60 -2.40 -14.43
C TYR A 88 2.65 -3.62 -13.49
N GLU A 89 3.45 -3.56 -12.43
CA GLU A 89 3.53 -4.63 -11.44
C GLU A 89 2.20 -4.86 -10.73
N GLU A 90 1.58 -3.79 -10.21
CA GLU A 90 0.27 -3.84 -9.54
C GLU A 90 -0.85 -4.31 -10.46
N SER A 91 -0.81 -3.95 -11.76
CA SER A 91 -1.82 -4.44 -12.71
C SER A 91 -1.88 -5.97 -12.77
N LYS A 92 -0.77 -6.66 -12.48
CA LYS A 92 -0.74 -8.13 -12.41
C LYS A 92 -1.41 -8.67 -11.15
N HIS A 93 -1.47 -7.90 -10.06
CA HIS A 93 -2.09 -8.31 -8.79
C HIS A 93 -3.60 -8.45 -8.97
N ALA A 94 -4.26 -7.42 -9.49
CA ALA A 94 -5.68 -7.49 -9.85
C ALA A 94 -5.97 -8.65 -10.81
N LEU A 95 -5.14 -8.82 -11.85
CA LEU A 95 -5.29 -9.90 -12.82
C LEU A 95 -5.21 -11.29 -12.17
N VAL A 96 -4.19 -11.56 -11.35
CA VAL A 96 -4.03 -12.90 -10.76
C VAL A 96 -5.16 -13.20 -9.76
N TYR A 97 -5.63 -12.21 -9.00
CA TYR A 97 -6.74 -12.40 -8.07
C TYR A 97 -8.06 -12.67 -8.80
N ARG A 98 -8.37 -11.89 -9.84
CA ARG A 98 -9.53 -12.13 -10.72
C ARG A 98 -9.48 -13.52 -11.34
N GLU A 99 -8.34 -13.89 -11.94
CA GLU A 99 -8.19 -15.20 -12.58
C GLU A 99 -8.31 -16.34 -11.57
N TYR A 100 -7.80 -16.17 -10.34
CA TYR A 100 -8.00 -17.17 -9.29
C TYR A 100 -9.47 -17.32 -8.93
N LEU A 101 -10.18 -16.23 -8.65
CA LEU A 101 -11.61 -16.25 -8.27
C LEU A 101 -12.46 -16.99 -9.31
N ILE A 102 -12.25 -16.71 -10.59
CA ILE A 102 -13.01 -17.32 -11.70
C ILE A 102 -12.58 -18.76 -11.97
N ARG A 103 -11.27 -19.02 -12.14
CA ARG A 103 -10.77 -20.36 -12.52
C ARG A 103 -10.96 -21.40 -11.42
N SER A 104 -10.94 -20.97 -10.16
CA SER A 104 -11.20 -21.86 -9.02
C SER A 104 -12.69 -22.19 -8.86
N GLY A 105 -13.58 -21.39 -9.46
CA GLY A 105 -15.03 -21.49 -9.27
C GLY A 105 -15.54 -20.84 -7.98
N LEU A 106 -14.70 -20.09 -7.26
CA LEU A 106 -15.11 -19.33 -6.06
C LEU A 106 -16.09 -18.19 -6.41
N ARG A 107 -16.02 -17.66 -7.63
CA ARG A 107 -16.98 -16.71 -8.19
C ARG A 107 -17.29 -17.06 -9.64
N THR A 108 -18.51 -16.77 -10.08
CA THR A 108 -18.85 -16.77 -11.51
C THR A 108 -18.40 -15.45 -12.16
N GLU A 109 -18.35 -15.43 -13.50
CA GLU A 109 -18.02 -14.20 -14.24
C GLU A 109 -19.02 -13.08 -13.95
N GLU A 110 -20.31 -13.41 -13.79
CA GLU A 110 -21.36 -12.45 -13.46
C GLU A 110 -21.19 -11.86 -12.06
N GLN A 111 -20.90 -12.69 -11.06
CA GLN A 111 -20.65 -12.23 -9.69
C GLN A 111 -19.45 -11.28 -9.64
N TYR A 112 -18.36 -11.62 -10.34
CA TYR A 112 -17.19 -10.75 -10.41
C TYR A 112 -17.49 -9.44 -11.15
N ALA A 113 -18.21 -9.50 -12.27
CA ALA A 113 -18.56 -8.29 -13.04
C ALA A 113 -19.44 -7.32 -12.23
N GLU A 114 -20.36 -7.84 -11.42
CA GLU A 114 -21.15 -7.02 -10.50
C GLU A 114 -20.27 -6.36 -9.43
N PHE A 115 -19.37 -7.12 -8.80
CA PHE A 115 -18.40 -6.58 -7.85
C PHE A 115 -17.51 -5.51 -8.48
N GLU A 116 -16.92 -5.80 -9.65
CA GLU A 116 -16.07 -4.87 -10.40
C GLU A 116 -16.80 -3.57 -10.73
N SER A 117 -18.06 -3.66 -11.19
CA SER A 117 -18.86 -2.47 -11.48
C SER A 117 -19.13 -1.61 -10.24
N GLN A 118 -19.29 -2.21 -9.05
CA GLN A 118 -19.49 -1.45 -7.82
C GLN A 118 -18.20 -0.75 -7.37
N VAL A 119 -17.04 -1.42 -7.52
CA VAL A 119 -15.73 -0.86 -7.19
C VAL A 119 -15.40 0.29 -8.16
N LEU A 120 -15.43 0.03 -9.47
CA LEU A 120 -15.10 1.03 -10.50
C LEU A 120 -16.13 2.15 -10.65
N GLY A 121 -17.29 2.02 -10.00
CA GLY A 121 -18.28 3.10 -9.86
C GLY A 121 -17.81 4.24 -8.94
N LYS A 122 -16.69 4.09 -8.25
CA LYS A 122 -16.08 5.08 -7.37
C LYS A 122 -14.68 5.44 -7.87
N VAL A 123 -14.15 6.56 -7.38
CA VAL A 123 -12.80 7.04 -7.73
C VAL A 123 -12.00 7.19 -6.45
N TRP A 124 -10.82 6.59 -6.41
CA TRP A 124 -9.91 6.77 -5.30
C TRP A 124 -9.30 8.18 -5.32
N GLN A 125 -9.33 8.84 -4.17
CA GLN A 125 -8.79 10.19 -4.00
C GLN A 125 -7.55 10.16 -3.13
N LEU A 126 -6.62 11.07 -3.42
CA LEU A 126 -5.41 11.26 -2.65
C LEU A 126 -5.73 11.56 -1.18
N PRO A 127 -5.25 10.73 -0.21
CA PRO A 127 -5.43 11.00 1.21
C PRO A 127 -4.53 12.14 1.70
N PHE A 128 -3.48 12.46 0.96
CA PHE A 128 -2.56 13.55 1.28
C PHE A 128 -2.19 14.38 0.04
N GLU A 129 -2.13 15.70 0.22
CA GLU A 129 -1.96 16.64 -0.90
C GLU A 129 -0.53 16.73 -1.44
N THR A 130 0.47 16.43 -0.62
CA THR A 130 1.88 16.62 -0.99
C THR A 130 2.51 15.30 -1.43
N ARG A 131 3.41 15.38 -2.43
CA ARG A 131 4.21 14.23 -2.89
C ARG A 131 4.95 13.55 -1.74
N ARG A 132 5.53 14.31 -0.81
CA ARG A 132 6.27 13.73 0.33
C ARG A 132 5.35 12.93 1.26
N ARG A 133 4.17 13.46 1.57
CA ARG A 133 3.18 12.72 2.38
C ARG A 133 2.65 11.49 1.64
N MET A 134 2.44 11.59 0.33
CA MET A 134 2.08 10.42 -0.48
C MET A 134 3.17 9.37 -0.54
N ASN A 135 4.46 9.75 -0.59
CA ASN A 135 5.55 8.79 -0.44
C ASN A 135 5.54 8.09 0.92
N CYS A 136 5.24 8.83 2.01
CA CYS A 136 5.05 8.23 3.33
C CYS A 136 3.84 7.27 3.35
N TYR A 137 2.75 7.63 2.68
CA TYR A 137 1.56 6.80 2.57
C TYR A 137 1.85 5.51 1.80
N GLY A 138 2.50 5.60 0.63
CA GLY A 138 2.95 4.44 -0.14
C GLY A 138 3.85 3.53 0.69
N ALA A 139 4.86 4.07 1.38
CA ALA A 139 5.73 3.27 2.24
C ALA A 139 4.98 2.46 3.33
N LEU A 140 3.90 3.01 3.88
CA LEU A 140 3.07 2.36 4.88
C LEU A 140 2.09 1.37 4.27
N GLN A 141 1.44 1.73 3.17
CA GLN A 141 0.46 0.90 2.48
C GLN A 141 1.15 -0.36 1.93
N GLU A 142 2.29 -0.22 1.28
CA GLU A 142 3.14 -1.31 0.75
C GLU A 142 3.66 -2.24 1.86
N ALA A 143 3.90 -1.68 3.05
CA ALA A 143 4.27 -2.47 4.20
C ALA A 143 3.06 -3.25 4.76
N ALA A 144 1.85 -2.69 4.68
CA ALA A 144 0.63 -3.35 5.11
C ALA A 144 0.26 -4.50 4.17
N THR A 145 0.21 -4.26 2.86
CA THR A 145 -0.08 -5.26 1.82
C THR A 145 0.93 -6.40 1.83
N TYR A 146 2.23 -6.09 1.91
CA TYR A 146 3.27 -7.10 2.10
C TYR A 146 2.95 -8.05 3.26
N LEU A 147 2.58 -7.49 4.43
CA LEU A 147 2.29 -8.29 5.63
C LEU A 147 1.02 -9.12 5.45
N ILE A 148 -0.05 -8.53 4.93
CA ILE A 148 -1.32 -9.20 4.66
C ILE A 148 -1.08 -10.40 3.73
N TYR A 149 -0.41 -10.18 2.59
CA TYR A 149 -0.17 -11.24 1.61
C TYR A 149 0.85 -12.27 2.09
N ALA A 150 1.84 -11.88 2.90
CA ALA A 150 2.75 -12.84 3.52
C ALA A 150 2.03 -13.78 4.50
N VAL A 151 1.08 -13.25 5.30
CA VAL A 151 0.24 -14.07 6.18
C VAL A 151 -0.63 -15.02 5.36
N GLN A 152 -1.25 -14.53 4.28
CA GLN A 152 -2.05 -15.38 3.39
C GLN A 152 -1.24 -16.47 2.69
N ARG A 153 -0.03 -16.14 2.23
CA ARG A 153 0.91 -17.13 1.69
C ARG A 153 1.19 -18.23 2.70
N ASP A 154 1.48 -17.85 3.94
CA ASP A 154 1.82 -18.81 5.00
C ASP A 154 0.59 -19.67 5.39
N LYS A 155 -0.62 -19.08 5.42
CA LYS A 155 -1.89 -19.82 5.58
C LYS A 155 -2.08 -20.84 4.46
N ALA A 156 -1.97 -20.42 3.20
CA ALA A 156 -2.12 -21.30 2.04
C ALA A 156 -1.11 -22.46 2.05
N LYS A 157 0.14 -22.17 2.41
CA LYS A 157 1.19 -23.19 2.58
C LYS A 157 0.85 -24.21 3.67
N LEU A 158 0.38 -23.76 4.83
CA LEU A 158 -0.01 -24.64 5.93
C LEU A 158 -1.19 -25.54 5.54
N ASN A 159 -2.09 -25.02 4.71
CA ASN A 159 -3.25 -25.77 4.20
C ASN A 159 -2.92 -26.67 3.00
N GLY A 160 -1.68 -26.65 2.50
CA GLY A 160 -1.28 -27.41 1.31
C GLY A 160 -1.84 -26.88 -0.01
N ASN A 161 -2.37 -25.65 -0.04
CA ASN A 161 -2.88 -25.01 -1.26
C ASN A 161 -1.73 -24.40 -2.06
N GLU A 162 -1.02 -25.24 -2.83
CA GLU A 162 0.18 -24.86 -3.57
C GLU A 162 -0.07 -23.74 -4.61
N LEU A 163 -1.26 -23.73 -5.23
CA LEU A 163 -1.64 -22.69 -6.19
C LEU A 163 -1.78 -21.33 -5.48
N LEU A 164 -2.55 -21.27 -4.39
CA LEU A 164 -2.79 -20.03 -3.67
C LEU A 164 -1.53 -19.53 -2.95
N GLU A 165 -0.71 -20.44 -2.41
CA GLU A 165 0.62 -20.10 -1.87
C GLU A 165 1.46 -19.40 -2.93
N LYS A 166 1.49 -19.93 -4.16
CA LYS A 166 2.28 -19.35 -5.24
C LYS A 166 1.78 -17.98 -5.66
N VAL A 167 0.45 -17.77 -5.73
CA VAL A 167 -0.15 -16.46 -6.00
C VAL A 167 0.31 -15.43 -4.95
N TYR A 168 0.09 -15.71 -3.66
CA TYR A 168 0.49 -14.78 -2.61
C TYR A 168 2.00 -14.61 -2.48
N PHE A 169 2.80 -15.63 -2.81
CA PHE A 169 4.26 -15.49 -2.88
C PHE A 169 4.69 -14.49 -3.95
N LEU A 170 4.09 -14.54 -5.14
CA LEU A 170 4.44 -13.65 -6.24
C LEU A 170 4.06 -12.21 -5.92
N VAL A 171 2.85 -11.98 -5.42
CA VAL A 171 2.35 -10.65 -5.04
C VAL A 171 3.16 -10.10 -3.86
N SER A 172 3.26 -10.82 -2.73
CA SER A 172 4.01 -10.33 -1.56
C SER A 172 5.49 -10.05 -1.85
N ARG A 173 6.09 -10.71 -2.85
CA ARG A 173 7.46 -10.40 -3.28
C ARG A 173 7.54 -9.07 -4.03
N ASP A 174 6.53 -8.72 -4.81
CA ASP A 174 6.45 -7.43 -5.50
C ASP A 174 6.27 -6.30 -4.45
N GLU A 175 5.29 -6.42 -3.53
CA GLU A 175 5.10 -5.47 -2.39
C GLU A 175 6.38 -5.24 -1.56
N ALA A 176 7.14 -6.32 -1.31
CA ALA A 176 8.39 -6.21 -0.56
C ALA A 176 9.42 -5.33 -1.28
N ALA A 177 9.43 -5.37 -2.61
CA ALA A 177 10.32 -4.57 -3.46
C ALA A 177 9.82 -3.13 -3.55
N HIS A 178 8.52 -2.92 -3.71
CA HIS A 178 7.87 -1.60 -3.74
C HIS A 178 8.08 -0.85 -2.43
N ARG A 179 7.79 -1.49 -1.29
CA ARG A 179 8.11 -0.99 0.05
C ARG A 179 9.57 -0.56 0.15
N GLY A 180 10.50 -1.39 -0.34
CA GLY A 180 11.93 -1.09 -0.34
C GLY A 180 12.26 0.18 -1.14
N PHE A 181 11.60 0.38 -2.27
CA PHE A 181 11.78 1.57 -3.09
C PHE A 181 11.21 2.83 -2.42
N TYR A 182 10.01 2.77 -1.85
CA TYR A 182 9.45 3.90 -1.09
C TYR A 182 10.32 4.25 0.12
N GLN A 183 10.86 3.27 0.84
CA GLN A 183 11.83 3.52 1.92
C GLN A 183 13.09 4.24 1.41
N LYS A 184 13.58 3.89 0.21
CA LYS A 184 14.71 4.59 -0.43
C LYS A 184 14.36 6.04 -0.76
N ILE A 185 13.16 6.29 -1.27
CA ILE A 185 12.66 7.66 -1.52
C ILE A 185 12.65 8.47 -0.22
N LEU A 186 12.08 7.91 0.85
CA LEU A 186 12.02 8.58 2.15
C LEU A 186 13.42 8.86 2.74
N GLN A 187 14.40 7.98 2.54
CA GLN A 187 15.79 8.24 2.92
C GLN A 187 16.36 9.45 2.18
N PHE A 188 16.09 9.58 0.88
CA PHE A 188 16.51 10.77 0.13
C PHE A 188 15.83 12.03 0.65
N GLU A 189 14.53 11.98 0.96
CA GLU A 189 13.80 13.13 1.49
C GLU A 189 14.30 13.54 2.90
N LEU A 190 14.72 12.57 3.72
CA LEU A 190 15.35 12.83 5.02
C LEU A 190 16.75 13.43 4.89
N ASP A 191 17.55 13.01 3.90
CA ASP A 191 18.85 13.62 3.60
C ASP A 191 18.71 15.09 3.17
N GLU A 192 17.62 15.40 2.48
CA GLU A 192 17.34 16.74 1.94
C GLU A 192 16.77 17.71 2.96
N ASP A 193 15.76 17.26 3.71
CA ASP A 193 15.00 18.06 4.66
C ASP A 193 14.50 17.14 5.77
N ARG A 194 15.39 16.81 6.70
CA ARG A 194 15.09 15.90 7.81
C ARG A 194 13.91 16.38 8.65
N GLU A 195 13.86 17.68 8.97
CA GLU A 195 12.82 18.24 9.84
C GLU A 195 11.44 18.12 9.18
N GLY A 196 11.32 18.59 7.93
CA GLY A 196 10.08 18.51 7.19
C GLY A 196 9.67 17.08 6.85
N ALA A 197 10.63 16.20 6.51
CA ALA A 197 10.33 14.81 6.22
C ALA A 197 9.85 14.03 7.44
N LEU A 198 10.42 14.28 8.62
CA LEU A 198 9.92 13.67 9.86
C LEU A 198 8.57 14.25 10.30
N ALA A 199 8.31 15.54 10.03
CA ALA A 199 7.00 16.14 10.26
C ALA A 199 5.91 15.51 9.38
N ASP A 200 6.17 15.36 8.08
CA ASP A 200 5.25 14.72 7.14
C ASP A 200 5.05 13.24 7.46
N LEU A 201 6.14 12.50 7.76
CA LEU A 201 6.04 11.10 8.17
C LEU A 201 5.23 10.94 9.46
N ALA A 202 5.45 11.80 10.46
CA ALA A 202 4.66 11.78 11.68
C ALA A 202 3.18 12.03 11.37
N HIS A 203 2.86 13.07 10.60
CA HIS A 203 1.49 13.37 10.22
C HIS A 203 0.82 12.18 9.52
N VAL A 204 1.48 11.56 8.56
CA VAL A 204 0.92 10.41 7.82
C VAL A 204 0.77 9.19 8.70
N VAL A 205 1.75 8.84 9.53
CA VAL A 205 1.66 7.67 10.46
C VAL A 205 0.46 7.81 11.42
N PHE A 206 0.19 9.01 11.93
CA PHE A 206 -0.92 9.24 12.87
C PHE A 206 -2.29 9.38 12.20
N ASN A 207 -2.34 9.58 10.89
CA ASN A 207 -3.58 9.75 10.10
C ASN A 207 -3.72 8.68 9.00
N PHE A 208 -2.98 7.57 9.12
CA PHE A 208 -2.98 6.51 8.11
C PHE A 208 -4.28 5.71 8.15
N HIS A 209 -4.84 5.45 6.98
CA HIS A 209 -5.96 4.54 6.79
C HIS A 209 -5.77 3.72 5.51
N MET A 210 -6.34 2.51 5.50
CA MET A 210 -6.30 1.66 4.31
C MET A 210 -7.02 2.33 3.13
N PRO A 211 -6.55 2.13 1.88
CA PRO A 211 -7.15 2.75 0.70
C PRO A 211 -8.54 2.20 0.38
N GLY A 212 -8.93 1.03 0.90
CA GLY A 212 -10.24 0.43 0.63
C GLY A 212 -11.43 1.05 1.36
N ILE A 213 -11.20 1.88 2.39
CA ILE A 213 -12.26 2.44 3.23
C ILE A 213 -13.22 3.30 2.40
N GLY A 214 -14.52 2.99 2.47
CA GLY A 214 -15.58 3.67 1.72
C GLY A 214 -15.61 3.33 0.22
N LEU A 215 -14.62 2.58 -0.27
CA LEU A 215 -14.45 2.27 -1.68
C LEU A 215 -14.87 0.83 -2.00
N ILE A 216 -14.45 -0.14 -1.20
CA ILE A 216 -14.82 -1.55 -1.40
C ILE A 216 -16.24 -1.82 -0.85
N PRO A 217 -17.11 -2.56 -1.57
CA PRO A 217 -18.40 -2.99 -1.06
C PRO A 217 -18.27 -3.75 0.27
N GLU A 218 -19.15 -3.45 1.24
CA GLU A 218 -19.20 -4.12 2.55
C GLU A 218 -17.85 -4.19 3.29
N TYR A 219 -16.98 -3.19 3.15
CA TYR A 219 -15.60 -3.26 3.63
C TYR A 219 -15.48 -3.59 5.13
N ASP A 220 -16.29 -2.96 5.98
CA ASP A 220 -16.30 -3.22 7.43
C ASP A 220 -16.71 -4.66 7.79
N ASP A 221 -17.55 -5.30 6.97
CA ASP A 221 -17.92 -6.70 7.16
C ASP A 221 -16.82 -7.64 6.65
N ARG A 222 -16.16 -7.30 5.54
CA ARG A 222 -15.02 -8.04 4.99
C ARG A 222 -13.85 -8.07 5.96
N LEU A 223 -13.58 -6.98 6.68
CA LEU A 223 -12.50 -6.92 7.68
C LEU A 223 -12.70 -7.86 8.88
N LYS A 224 -13.91 -8.38 9.09
CA LYS A 224 -14.19 -9.40 10.11
C LYS A 224 -13.78 -10.81 9.66
N VAL A 225 -13.56 -11.03 8.37
CA VAL A 225 -13.08 -12.30 7.83
C VAL A 225 -11.59 -12.45 8.13
N ASP A 226 -11.22 -13.59 8.71
CA ASP A 226 -9.84 -13.86 9.09
C ASP A 226 -8.93 -13.78 7.87
N GLY A 227 -7.93 -12.90 7.96
CA GLY A 227 -6.92 -12.72 6.94
C GLY A 227 -7.11 -11.55 5.98
N VAL A 228 -8.26 -10.87 5.97
CA VAL A 228 -8.47 -9.66 5.15
C VAL A 228 -7.64 -8.48 5.68
N GLY A 229 -7.62 -8.31 7.00
CA GLY A 229 -6.86 -7.26 7.69
C GLY A 229 -5.73 -7.81 8.56
N ILE A 230 -4.95 -6.91 9.15
CA ILE A 230 -3.99 -7.22 10.20
C ILE A 230 -4.25 -6.32 11.41
N THR A 231 -3.95 -6.82 12.61
CA THR A 231 -4.18 -5.99 13.80
C THR A 231 -3.27 -4.74 13.80
N PRO A 232 -3.72 -3.62 14.40
CA PRO A 232 -2.91 -2.41 14.50
C PRO A 232 -1.59 -2.65 15.23
N GLN A 233 -1.60 -3.52 16.25
CA GLN A 233 -0.40 -3.90 16.99
C GLN A 233 0.59 -4.66 16.11
N TYR A 234 0.09 -5.61 15.29
CA TYR A 234 0.93 -6.35 14.36
C TYR A 234 1.52 -5.42 13.29
N PHE A 235 0.73 -4.49 12.75
CA PHE A 235 1.20 -3.47 11.80
C PHE A 235 2.28 -2.57 12.42
N LEU A 236 2.08 -2.07 13.64
CA LEU A 236 3.08 -1.27 14.33
C LEU A 236 4.41 -2.01 14.51
N GLN A 237 4.35 -3.27 14.95
CA GLN A 237 5.53 -4.09 15.23
C GLN A 237 6.29 -4.53 13.99
N ASN A 238 5.57 -4.86 12.90
CA ASN A 238 6.15 -5.52 11.73
C ASN A 238 6.29 -4.62 10.49
N ALA A 239 5.61 -3.48 10.46
CA ALA A 239 5.75 -2.47 9.41
C ALA A 239 6.36 -1.17 9.93
N VAL A 240 5.67 -0.50 10.87
CA VAL A 240 6.05 0.87 11.28
C VAL A 240 7.41 0.89 11.96
N PHE A 241 7.62 0.12 13.05
CA PHE A 241 8.90 0.17 13.77
C PHE A 241 10.11 -0.27 12.93
N PRO A 242 10.03 -1.34 12.11
CA PRO A 242 11.09 -1.67 11.17
C PRO A 242 11.39 -0.54 10.17
N MET A 243 10.36 0.09 9.63
CA MET A 243 10.53 1.25 8.74
C MET A 243 11.25 2.40 9.45
N LEU A 244 10.86 2.77 10.68
CA LEU A 244 11.54 3.82 11.44
C LEU A 244 13.02 3.51 11.65
N LYS A 245 13.37 2.24 11.90
CA LYS A 245 14.76 1.81 12.03
C LYS A 245 15.53 1.99 10.71
N VAL A 246 14.95 1.61 9.57
CA VAL A 246 15.55 1.80 8.23
C VAL A 246 15.75 3.29 7.90
N LEU A 247 14.84 4.14 8.35
CA LEU A 247 14.89 5.59 8.16
C LEU A 247 15.80 6.31 9.18
N GLY A 248 16.42 5.58 10.11
CA GLY A 248 17.30 6.19 11.13
C GLY A 248 16.55 7.17 12.05
N THR A 249 15.31 6.83 12.41
CA THR A 249 14.47 7.60 13.35
C THR A 249 13.84 6.68 14.39
N SER A 250 12.98 7.23 15.25
CA SER A 250 12.33 6.48 16.33
C SER A 250 10.90 6.98 16.56
N ARG A 251 10.09 6.15 17.24
CA ARG A 251 8.75 6.55 17.69
C ARG A 251 8.79 7.82 18.54
N THR A 252 9.79 7.96 19.42
CA THR A 252 9.98 9.14 20.27
C THR A 252 10.21 10.40 19.44
N GLU A 253 11.00 10.30 18.38
CA GLU A 253 11.26 11.42 17.47
C GLU A 253 9.99 11.79 16.69
N LEU A 254 9.25 10.82 16.13
CA LEU A 254 7.97 11.09 15.46
C LEU A 254 6.94 11.73 16.37
N LEU A 255 6.80 11.26 17.62
CA LEU A 255 5.89 11.84 18.60
C LEU A 255 6.21 13.32 18.90
N LYS A 256 7.50 13.67 18.92
CA LYS A 256 7.93 15.07 19.09
C LYS A 256 7.44 15.94 17.93
N TYR A 257 7.61 15.48 16.68
CA TYR A 257 7.16 16.20 15.50
C TYR A 257 5.64 16.31 15.42
N TYR A 258 4.93 15.22 15.71
CA TYR A 258 3.48 15.22 15.74
C TYR A 258 2.92 16.24 16.74
N ARG A 259 3.40 16.20 18.00
CA ARG A 259 2.97 17.13 19.06
C ARG A 259 3.28 18.58 18.72
N ARG A 260 4.42 18.84 18.08
CA ARG A 260 4.77 20.19 17.62
C ARG A 260 3.79 20.69 16.57
N SER A 261 3.44 19.87 15.57
CA SER A 261 2.46 20.24 14.54
C SER A 261 1.09 20.56 15.15
N GLN A 262 0.63 19.74 16.11
CA GLN A 262 -0.63 19.95 16.83
C GLN A 262 -0.62 21.26 17.63
N ALA A 263 0.49 21.60 18.27
CA ALA A 263 0.63 22.86 19.00
C ALA A 263 0.63 24.07 18.06
N GLU A 264 1.26 23.95 16.89
CA GLU A 264 1.29 25.01 15.86
C GLU A 264 -0.09 25.22 15.23
N GLU A 265 -0.85 24.15 14.97
CA GLU A 265 -2.24 24.21 14.50
C GLU A 265 -3.17 24.82 15.55
N ALA A 266 -3.08 24.39 16.81
CA ALA A 266 -3.84 24.97 17.91
C ALA A 266 -3.54 26.47 18.08
N ALA A 267 -2.29 26.89 17.93
CA ALA A 267 -1.90 28.30 17.99
C ALA A 267 -2.43 29.13 16.79
N LYS A 268 -2.57 28.52 15.61
CA LYS A 268 -3.18 29.16 14.43
C LYS A 268 -4.70 29.25 14.58
N GLY A 269 -5.36 28.20 15.06
CA GLY A 269 -6.79 28.18 15.37
C GLY A 269 -7.17 29.18 16.48
N ALA A 270 -6.35 29.28 17.53
CA ALA A 270 -6.53 30.27 18.60
C ALA A 270 -6.40 31.73 18.11
N LYS A 271 -5.69 31.96 17.00
CA LYS A 271 -5.58 33.28 16.34
C LYS A 271 -6.69 33.52 15.30
N GLY A 272 -7.52 32.52 15.01
CA GLY A 272 -8.60 32.56 14.03
C GLY A 272 -9.89 31.93 14.57
N VAL A 273 -10.65 32.71 15.35
CA VAL A 273 -12.08 32.54 15.73
C VAL A 273 -12.42 31.75 17.03
N VAL A 274 -13.33 32.40 17.77
CA VAL A 274 -14.22 32.06 18.91
C VAL A 274 -14.54 30.56 19.12
N PRO A 275 -14.61 30.06 20.37
CA PRO A 275 -14.50 28.65 20.65
C PRO A 275 -15.77 27.87 20.32
N VAL A 276 -15.61 26.76 19.61
CA VAL A 276 -16.53 25.62 19.63
C VAL A 276 -15.70 24.39 19.98
N GLU A 277 -16.12 23.70 21.04
CA GLU A 277 -15.48 22.47 21.54
C GLU A 277 -15.46 21.38 20.47
N SER A 278 -14.31 20.73 20.28
CA SER A 278 -14.27 19.40 19.67
C SER A 278 -13.39 18.47 20.50
N ALA A 279 -13.96 17.32 20.81
CA ALA A 279 -13.35 16.23 21.56
C ALA A 279 -12.08 15.69 20.89
N ALA A 280 -11.10 15.33 21.72
CA ALA A 280 -9.88 14.68 21.30
C ALA A 280 -10.19 13.31 20.65
N ALA A 281 -9.77 13.12 19.40
CA ALA A 281 -9.78 11.83 18.73
C ALA A 281 -8.49 11.07 19.08
N GLU A 282 -8.62 9.83 19.56
CA GLU A 282 -7.52 8.88 19.64
C GLU A 282 -7.07 8.46 18.23
N PRO A 283 -5.78 8.12 18.02
CA PRO A 283 -5.29 7.67 16.72
C PRO A 283 -5.97 6.36 16.33
N SER A 284 -6.91 6.44 15.38
CA SER A 284 -7.48 5.30 14.69
C SER A 284 -6.49 4.82 13.64
N LEU A 285 -5.59 3.91 14.03
CA LEU A 285 -4.92 3.03 13.08
C LEU A 285 -5.92 1.91 12.73
N ALA A 286 -6.96 2.22 11.95
CA ALA A 286 -7.85 1.20 11.44
C ALA A 286 -7.13 0.43 10.32
N VAL A 287 -6.48 -0.65 10.72
CA VAL A 287 -5.99 -1.73 9.82
C VAL A 287 -6.92 -2.96 9.91
N SER A 288 -8.09 -2.76 10.54
CA SER A 288 -9.20 -3.70 10.70
C SER A 288 -10.51 -2.94 10.68
#